data_AF-A0A6B3FA81-F1
#
_entry.id   AF-A0A6B3FA81-F1
#
_cell.length_a   1.000
_cell.length_b   1.000
_cell.length_c   1.000
_cell.angle_alpha   90.00
_cell.angle_beta   90.00
_cell.angle_gamma   90.00
#
_symmetry.space_group_name_H-M   'P 1'
#
loop_
_entity.id
_entity.type
_entity.pdbx_description
1 polymer ?
#
loop_
_entity_poly.entity_id
_entity_poly.type
_entity_poly.pdbx_seq_one_letter_code
_entity_poly.pdbx_strand_id
1 'polypeptide(L)' 'PETWTVCLDTYRALCADTEADQSATTDAVRLQDVILDARLARGLVTIVDSTATDAHVRRTLLARAHYWRRPASAILFTTS' A
#
# COMPACT_ATOMS: atom_id res chain seq x y z
N PRO A 1 -3.46 -10.63 -10.86
CA PRO A 1 -3.01 -9.66 -11.88
C PRO A 1 -2.07 -8.63 -11.24
N GLU A 2 -1.05 -8.14 -11.96
CA GLU A 2 -0.14 -7.11 -11.45
C GLU A 2 -0.89 -5.85 -10.99
N THR A 3 -2.01 -5.55 -11.64
CA THR A 3 -2.90 -4.44 -11.30
C THR A 3 -3.56 -4.55 -9.92
N TRP A 4 -3.38 -5.65 -9.18
CA TRP A 4 -3.90 -5.80 -7.81
C TRP A 4 -2.95 -5.22 -6.77
N THR A 5 -1.67 -5.14 -7.08
CA THR A 5 -0.63 -4.77 -6.13
C THR A 5 -0.48 -3.26 -6.04
N VAL A 6 -0.40 -2.76 -4.82
CA VAL A 6 -0.09 -1.38 -4.47
C VAL A 6 1.22 -1.43 -3.71
N CYS A 7 2.32 -0.99 -4.34
CA CYS A 7 3.69 -1.13 -3.85
C CYS A 7 4.41 0.22 -3.82
N LEU A 8 5.13 0.50 -2.73
CA LEU A 8 5.87 1.76 -2.57
C LEU A 8 7.09 1.86 -3.50
N ASP A 9 7.74 0.74 -3.82
CA ASP A 9 8.89 0.73 -4.75
C ASP A 9 8.45 1.24 -6.12
N THR A 10 7.35 0.71 -6.65
CA THR A 10 6.75 1.16 -7.91
C THR A 10 6.46 2.66 -7.89
N TYR A 11 5.91 3.19 -6.79
CA TYR A 11 5.57 4.61 -6.72
C TYR A 11 6.78 5.51 -6.51
N ARG A 12 7.85 5.04 -5.84
CA ARG A 12 9.14 5.76 -5.81
C ARG A 12 9.73 5.89 -7.22
N ALA A 13 9.69 4.83 -8.01
CA ALA A 13 10.12 4.91 -9.42
C ALA A 13 9.28 5.90 -10.23
N LEU A 14 7.96 5.97 -10.02
CA LEU A 14 7.13 6.97 -10.68
C LEU A 14 7.42 8.42 -10.25
N CYS A 15 7.88 8.62 -9.01
CA CYS A 15 8.17 9.95 -8.45
C CYS A 15 9.59 10.44 -8.73
N ALA A 16 10.58 9.53 -8.82
CA ALA A 16 12.00 9.87 -8.84
C ALA A 16 12.82 9.05 -9.84
N ASP A 17 12.18 8.42 -10.83
CA ASP A 17 12.78 7.60 -11.88
C ASP A 17 13.57 6.36 -11.40
N THR A 18 13.56 6.09 -10.09
CA THR A 18 14.19 4.90 -9.49
C THR A 18 13.45 4.47 -8.23
N GLU A 19 13.34 3.16 -8.04
CA GLU A 19 12.78 2.59 -6.81
C GLU A 19 13.69 2.90 -5.61
N ALA A 20 15.00 3.03 -5.80
CA ALA A 20 15.95 3.16 -4.70
C ALA A 20 15.93 4.54 -3.99
N ASP A 21 15.25 5.55 -4.55
CA ASP A 21 15.28 6.91 -3.99
C ASP A 21 14.31 7.05 -2.80
N GLN A 22 14.89 7.03 -1.60
CA GLN A 22 14.15 7.18 -0.34
C GLN A 22 13.63 8.60 -0.09
N SER A 23 14.12 9.62 -0.80
CA SER A 23 13.59 10.98 -0.70
C SER A 23 12.15 11.06 -1.22
N ALA A 24 11.78 10.19 -2.16
CA ALA A 24 10.45 10.08 -2.74
C ALA A 24 9.44 9.29 -1.89
N THR A 25 9.84 8.74 -0.74
CA THR A 25 8.95 7.89 0.09
C THR A 25 7.67 8.62 0.52
N THR A 26 7.75 9.91 0.84
CA THR A 26 6.56 10.68 1.24
C THR A 26 5.54 10.78 0.10
N ASP A 27 6.00 11.02 -1.13
CA ASP A 27 5.11 11.13 -2.29
C ASP A 27 4.60 9.75 -2.74
N ALA A 28 5.42 8.71 -2.64
CA ALA A 28 5.01 7.33 -2.86
C ALA A 28 3.88 6.89 -1.90
N VAL A 29 3.95 7.27 -0.62
CA VAL A 29 2.88 7.01 0.35
C VAL A 29 1.59 7.73 -0.01
N ARG A 30 1.68 8.99 -0.48
CA ARG A 30 0.50 9.75 -0.94
C ARG A 30 -0.16 9.08 -2.15
N LEU A 31 0.64 8.61 -3.11
CA LEU A 31 0.13 7.86 -4.27
C LEU A 31 -0.53 6.54 -3.85
N GLN A 32 0.12 5.78 -2.97
CA GLN A 32 -0.44 4.55 -2.40
C GLN A 32 -1.81 4.81 -1.78
N ASP A 33 -1.94 5.85 -0.97
CA ASP A 33 -3.19 6.20 -0.30
C ASP A 33 -4.32 6.51 -1.29
N VAL A 34 -4.04 7.32 -2.32
CA VAL A 34 -5.02 7.66 -3.36
C VAL A 34 -5.47 6.43 -4.13
N ILE A 35 -4.53 5.58 -4.55
CA ILE A 35 -4.84 4.38 -5.33
C ILE A 35 -5.59 3.37 -4.46
N LEU A 36 -5.17 3.17 -3.20
CA LEU A 36 -5.82 2.27 -2.27
C LEU A 36 -7.28 2.68 -2.04
N ASP A 37 -7.56 3.95 -1.73
CA ASP A 37 -8.93 4.43 -1.55
C ASP A 37 -9.77 4.25 -2.82
N ALA A 38 -9.21 4.58 -3.98
CA ALA A 38 -9.88 4.45 -5.26
C ALA A 38 -10.29 2.99 -5.55
N ARG A 39 -9.46 2.02 -5.17
CA ARG A 39 -9.74 0.59 -5.34
C ARG A 39 -10.75 0.08 -4.33
N LEU A 40 -10.58 0.43 -3.06
CA LEU A 40 -11.49 0.02 -1.98
C LEU A 40 -12.91 0.56 -2.20
N ALA A 41 -13.03 1.81 -2.65
CA ALA A 41 -14.31 2.42 -3.01
C ALA A 41 -15.05 1.65 -4.12
N ARG A 42 -14.31 1.06 -5.06
CA ARG A 42 -14.84 0.24 -6.16
C ARG A 42 -15.01 -1.24 -5.80
N GLY A 43 -14.65 -1.65 -4.57
CA GLY A 43 -14.70 -3.04 -4.15
C GLY A 43 -13.71 -3.95 -4.88
N LEU A 44 -12.62 -3.41 -5.42
CA LEU A 44 -11.61 -4.18 -6.13
C LEU A 44 -10.62 -4.83 -5.15
N VAL A 45 -10.27 -6.09 -5.43
CA VAL A 45 -9.22 -6.81 -4.68
C VAL A 45 -7.93 -6.02 -4.73
N THR A 46 -7.31 -5.79 -3.58
CA THR A 46 -6.09 -4.98 -3.46
C THR A 46 -5.11 -5.69 -2.54
N ILE A 47 -3.88 -5.86 -3.00
CA ILE A 47 -2.76 -6.39 -2.23
C ILE A 47 -1.85 -5.21 -1.95
N VAL A 48 -1.64 -4.88 -0.67
CA VAL A 48 -0.68 -3.86 -0.28
C VAL A 48 0.65 -4.56 -0.03
N ASP A 49 1.59 -4.36 -0.94
CA ASP A 49 2.94 -4.86 -0.78
C ASP A 49 3.74 -3.83 0.01
N SER A 50 3.88 -4.12 1.29
CA SER A 50 4.57 -3.28 2.26
C SER A 50 5.18 -4.18 3.30
N THR A 51 6.38 -3.82 3.76
CA THR A 51 6.98 -4.47 4.93
C THR A 51 6.09 -4.34 6.17
N ALA A 52 5.21 -3.32 6.22
CA ALA A 52 4.18 -3.10 7.24
C ALA A 52 4.63 -3.41 8.69
N THR A 53 5.93 -3.23 8.96
CA THR A 53 6.58 -3.61 10.22
C THR A 53 6.11 -2.71 11.35
N ASP A 54 5.84 -1.44 11.03
CA ASP A 54 5.33 -0.47 11.98
C ASP A 54 3.83 -0.64 12.25
N ALA A 55 3.49 -0.73 13.54
CA ALA A 55 2.10 -0.85 13.99
C ALA A 55 1.23 0.34 13.54
N HIS A 56 1.82 1.54 13.41
CA HIS A 56 1.11 2.71 12.93
C HIS A 56 0.67 2.55 11.46
N VAL A 57 1.56 2.05 10.59
CA VAL A 57 1.26 1.80 9.17
C VAL A 57 0.11 0.79 9.04
N ARG A 58 0.17 -0.32 9.78
CA ARG A 58 -0.91 -1.32 9.79
C ARG A 58 -2.25 -0.71 10.21
N ARG A 59 -2.25 0.13 11.25
CA ARG A 59 -3.48 0.77 11.74
C ARG A 59 -4.10 1.69 10.68
N THR A 60 -3.30 2.43 9.92
CA THR A 60 -3.79 3.27 8.82
C THR A 60 -4.44 2.45 7.71
N LEU A 61 -3.81 1.34 7.30
CA LEU A 61 -4.37 0.44 6.28
C LEU A 61 -5.71 -0.17 6.72
N LEU A 62 -5.80 -0.63 7.97
CA LEU A 62 -7.03 -1.16 8.54
C LEU A 62 -8.13 -0.10 8.64
N ALA A 63 -7.79 1.14 9.01
CA ALA A 63 -8.74 2.24 9.07
C ALA A 63 -9.35 2.54 7.69
N ARG A 64 -8.55 2.52 6.63
CA ARG A 64 -9.02 2.70 5.24
C ARG A 64 -9.95 1.56 4.80
N ALA A 65 -9.56 0.32 5.05
CA ALA A 65 -10.41 -0.85 4.75
C ALA A 65 -11.76 -0.76 5.49
N HIS A 66 -11.74 -0.39 6.76
CA HIS A 66 -12.94 -0.20 7.57
C HIS A 66 -13.83 0.93 7.01
N TYR A 67 -13.25 2.08 6.67
CA TYR A 67 -13.97 3.22 6.09
C TYR A 67 -14.77 2.81 4.84
N TRP A 68 -14.16 2.03 3.95
CA TRP A 68 -14.81 1.53 2.73
C TRP A 68 -15.58 0.21 2.90
N ARG A 69 -15.72 -0.27 4.14
CA ARG A 69 -16.41 -1.52 4.52
C ARG A 69 -15.88 -2.74 3.75
N ARG A 70 -14.56 -2.87 3.68
CA ARG A 70 -13.88 -4.00 3.03
C ARG A 70 -13.24 -4.93 4.06
N PRO A 71 -13.32 -6.25 3.86
CA PRO A 71 -12.56 -7.19 4.68
C PRO A 71 -11.06 -6.97 4.47
N ALA A 72 -10.28 -7.13 5.54
CA ALA A 72 -8.84 -7.02 5.50
C ALA A 72 -8.21 -8.22 6.23
N SER A 73 -7.16 -8.78 5.62
CA SER A 73 -6.39 -9.90 6.15
C SER A 73 -4.91 -9.57 6.04
N ALA A 74 -4.10 -10.06 6.98
CA ALA A 74 -2.65 -9.91 6.96
C ALA A 74 -1.98 -11.25 6.68
N ILE A 75 -0.94 -11.25 5.84
CA ILE A 75 -0.07 -12.40 5.59
C ILE A 75 1.32 -12.00 6.05
N LEU A 76 1.88 -12.73 7.01
CA LEU A 76 3.22 -12.48 7.55
C LEU A 76 4.20 -13.50 6.98
N PHE A 77 5.23 -13.02 6.30
CA PHE A 77 6.38 -13.84 5.92
C PHE A 77 7.40 -13.81 7.05
N THR A 78 7.67 -14.98 7.64
CA THR A 78 8.71 -15.15 8.66
C THR A 78 9.87 -15.92 8.06
N THR A 79 11.10 -15.48 8.34
CA THR A 79 12.31 -16.24 8.03
C THR A 79 12.69 -17.05 9.26
N SER A 80 12.76 -18.38 9.11
CA SER A 80 13.23 -19.31 10.14
C SER A 80 14.73 -19.19 10.39
#